data_AF-A0A1M4UYH6-F1
#
_entry.id   AF-A0A1M4UYH6-F1
#
_cell.length_a   1.000
_cell.length_b   1.000
_cell.length_c   1.000
_cell.angle_alpha   90.00
_cell.angle_beta   90.00
_cell.angle_gamma   90.00
#
_symmetry.space_group_name_H-M   'P 1'
#
loop_
_entity.id
_entity.type
_entity.pdbx_description
1 polymer ?
#
loop_
_entity_poly.entity_id
_entity_poly.type
_entity_poly.pdbx_seq_one_letter_code
_entity_poly.pdbx_strand_id
1 'polypeptide(L)'
;MKIDLLNFIGVAVALLIGTPIKADGNAVQGSVEVRVQRLLGKPIISPQLDPSIGPNIQGPSLIRVPEWIEEPLGKYYLYFADHKGSYIRLAYADALTGPWKIHAPGTLQLYQTGFPQQPQDLSPAQLNALKEKFRAMGVDVDSFPHDPLKELTTPHIASPDVHVDHDNRRILMYYHGLKAPGQQVTRVAVSNDGISFTSRDEDLGKTYMRTFAHREQTFALAMPGQIYRSEDGIRNFESGPRLFNKDMRHAGLLKRNNTLYVFWTQVGHVPERILLSYIDISGPWTGWQESEPVEVLRPGSSWEGADAPLEPSIRSVAYGHVNQLRDPYVFEEDGRTYLLYTVAGESGIGIAAVQLPNSVSEDGIPP
;
A
#
# COMPACT_ATOMS: atom_id res chain seq x y z
N MET A 1 3.55 88.07 12.91
CA MET A 1 2.27 88.01 13.63
C MET A 1 1.23 88.77 12.82
N LYS A 2 0.44 88.07 12.00
CA LYS A 2 -0.76 88.57 11.32
C LYS A 2 -1.55 87.34 10.83
N ILE A 3 -2.82 87.31 11.21
CA ILE A 3 -3.85 86.34 10.84
C ILE A 3 -4.75 87.01 9.78
N ASP A 4 -5.49 86.18 9.06
CA ASP A 4 -6.74 86.41 8.29
C ASP A 4 -6.55 86.54 6.77
N LEU A 5 -6.90 85.52 5.96
CA LEU A 5 -8.22 84.95 5.59
C LEU A 5 -8.96 85.83 4.57
N LEU A 6 -8.97 85.43 3.28
CA LEU A 6 -10.17 85.20 2.45
C LEU A 6 -9.83 84.84 0.97
N ASN A 7 -10.45 83.75 0.51
CA ASN A 7 -11.06 83.45 -0.80
C ASN A 7 -10.49 84.02 -2.11
N PHE A 8 -10.15 83.14 -3.07
CA PHE A 8 -10.51 83.32 -4.49
C PHE A 8 -10.71 81.98 -5.23
N ILE A 9 -11.96 81.79 -5.68
CA ILE A 9 -12.47 81.22 -6.95
C ILE A 9 -11.99 79.83 -7.42
N GLY A 10 -12.99 78.96 -7.62
CA GLY A 10 -12.85 77.61 -8.12
C GLY A 10 -12.82 77.44 -9.64
N VAL A 11 -12.37 76.25 -10.04
CA VAL A 11 -12.59 75.63 -11.34
C VAL A 11 -12.96 74.17 -11.06
N ALA A 12 -14.14 73.76 -11.50
CA ALA A 12 -14.65 72.40 -11.36
C ALA A 12 -13.95 71.47 -12.35
N VAL A 13 -13.36 70.38 -11.85
CA VAL A 13 -12.91 69.23 -12.65
C VAL A 13 -13.85 68.07 -12.35
N ALA A 14 -14.63 67.66 -13.36
CA ALA A 14 -15.47 66.48 -13.29
C ALA A 14 -14.58 65.21 -13.36
N LEU A 15 -14.46 64.49 -12.24
CA LEU A 15 -13.90 63.13 -12.23
C LEU A 15 -14.99 62.14 -12.66
N LEU A 16 -14.76 61.47 -13.80
CA LEU A 16 -15.47 60.24 -14.18
C LEU A 16 -14.99 59.10 -13.27
N ILE A 17 -15.89 58.64 -12.40
CA ILE A 17 -15.67 57.47 -11.55
C ILE A 17 -15.95 56.23 -12.41
N GLY A 18 -14.90 55.62 -12.94
CA GLY A 18 -14.97 54.29 -13.54
C GLY A 18 -15.19 53.24 -12.46
N THR A 19 -16.33 52.55 -12.51
CA THR A 19 -16.61 51.38 -11.66
C THR A 19 -15.66 50.24 -12.03
N PRO A 20 -15.08 49.50 -11.06
CA PRO A 20 -14.33 48.30 -11.37
C PRO A 20 -15.29 47.20 -11.81
N ILE A 21 -15.10 46.70 -13.02
CA ILE A 21 -15.73 45.48 -13.52
C ILE A 21 -15.19 44.33 -12.68
N LYS A 22 -16.04 43.74 -11.83
CA LYS A 22 -15.78 42.44 -11.22
C LYS A 22 -15.80 41.41 -12.35
N ALA A 23 -14.63 40.87 -12.68
CA ALA A 23 -14.54 39.64 -13.44
C ALA A 23 -15.02 38.51 -12.51
N ASP A 24 -16.29 38.11 -12.65
CA ASP A 24 -16.78 36.83 -12.13
C ASP A 24 -16.17 35.71 -12.95
N GLY A 25 -14.89 35.43 -12.69
CA GLY A 25 -14.22 34.21 -13.11
C GLY A 25 -14.65 33.08 -12.19
N ASN A 26 -15.83 32.48 -12.45
CA ASN A 26 -16.10 31.13 -11.98
C ASN A 26 -15.14 30.19 -12.70
N ALA A 27 -13.93 30.06 -12.17
CA ALA A 27 -13.10 28.90 -12.42
C ALA A 27 -13.88 27.70 -11.87
N VAL A 28 -14.53 26.95 -12.75
CA VAL A 28 -14.95 25.59 -12.43
C VAL A 28 -13.66 24.80 -12.24
N GLN A 29 -13.19 24.79 -11.01
CA GLN A 29 -12.13 23.90 -10.55
C GLN A 29 -12.73 22.50 -10.58
N GLY A 30 -12.67 21.85 -11.75
CA GLY A 30 -13.15 20.50 -11.93
C GLY A 30 -12.39 19.61 -10.97
N SER A 31 -13.05 19.15 -9.91
CA SER A 31 -12.47 18.22 -8.95
C SER A 31 -12.02 16.98 -9.71
N VAL A 32 -10.73 16.70 -9.59
CA VAL A 32 -10.03 15.51 -10.06
C VAL A 32 -10.61 14.31 -9.30
N GLU A 33 -11.75 13.81 -9.75
CA GLU A 33 -12.53 12.83 -8.99
C GLU A 33 -12.05 11.40 -9.31
N VAL A 34 -11.39 10.77 -8.33
CA VAL A 34 -11.14 9.32 -8.36
C VAL A 34 -12.47 8.61 -8.18
N ARG A 35 -12.86 7.78 -9.15
CA ARG A 35 -14.10 6.98 -9.04
C ARG A 35 -13.77 5.54 -8.74
N VAL A 36 -14.43 4.97 -7.74
CA VAL A 36 -14.25 3.58 -7.34
C VAL A 36 -15.58 2.84 -7.38
N GLN A 37 -15.59 1.69 -8.05
CA GLN A 37 -16.75 0.81 -8.15
C GLN A 37 -16.38 -0.59 -7.68
N ARG A 38 -16.98 -1.03 -6.56
CA ARG A 38 -16.88 -2.43 -6.10
C ARG A 38 -17.41 -3.36 -7.18
N LEU A 39 -16.65 -4.38 -7.54
CA LEU A 39 -17.08 -5.32 -8.59
C LEU A 39 -18.07 -6.36 -8.07
N LEU A 40 -18.05 -6.61 -6.76
CA LEU A 40 -18.87 -7.62 -6.10
C LEU A 40 -19.38 -7.10 -4.76
N GLY A 41 -20.53 -7.62 -4.32
CA GLY A 41 -21.09 -7.39 -2.97
C GLY A 41 -20.57 -8.37 -1.92
N LYS A 42 -19.38 -8.95 -2.13
CA LYS A 42 -18.72 -9.94 -1.26
C LYS A 42 -17.22 -9.97 -1.54
N PRO A 43 -16.38 -10.47 -0.62
CA PRO A 43 -14.96 -10.65 -0.88
C PRO A 43 -14.71 -11.70 -1.98
N ILE A 44 -13.63 -11.53 -2.75
CA ILE A 44 -13.11 -12.52 -3.71
C ILE A 44 -12.30 -13.62 -3.03
N ILE A 45 -11.70 -13.34 -1.87
CA ILE A 45 -11.03 -14.32 -1.00
C ILE A 45 -11.61 -14.21 0.40
N SER A 46 -12.09 -15.32 0.95
CA SER A 46 -12.61 -15.41 2.31
C SER A 46 -12.32 -16.77 2.94
N PRO A 47 -12.39 -16.91 4.27
CA PRO A 47 -12.12 -18.18 4.96
C PRO A 47 -13.00 -19.35 4.50
N GLN A 48 -14.16 -19.06 3.90
CA GLN A 48 -15.11 -20.07 3.44
C GLN A 48 -14.70 -20.75 2.12
N LEU A 49 -13.72 -20.20 1.39
CA LEU A 49 -13.28 -20.80 0.13
C LEU A 49 -12.53 -22.11 0.33
N ASP A 50 -11.67 -22.19 1.34
CA ASP A 50 -10.90 -23.38 1.65
C ASP A 50 -10.39 -23.34 3.11
N PRO A 51 -10.44 -24.45 3.87
CA PRO A 51 -10.00 -24.48 5.26
C PRO A 51 -8.52 -24.12 5.46
N SER A 52 -7.66 -24.28 4.45
CA SER A 52 -6.24 -23.89 4.51
C SER A 52 -6.04 -22.37 4.64
N ILE A 53 -7.04 -21.54 4.30
CA ILE A 53 -6.90 -20.09 4.39
C ILE A 53 -6.76 -19.62 5.84
N GLY A 54 -7.54 -20.20 6.76
CA GLY A 54 -7.65 -19.69 8.12
C GLY A 54 -8.39 -18.35 8.22
N PRO A 55 -8.38 -17.71 9.41
CA PRO A 55 -9.19 -16.51 9.66
C PRO A 55 -8.48 -15.19 9.34
N ASN A 56 -7.16 -15.20 9.10
CA ASN A 56 -6.38 -14.00 8.83
C ASN A 56 -5.89 -14.00 7.38
N ILE A 57 -6.25 -12.96 6.64
CA ILE A 57 -6.08 -12.81 5.19
C ILE A 57 -5.64 -11.38 4.94
N GLN A 58 -4.44 -11.20 4.40
CA GLN A 58 -3.89 -9.89 4.09
C GLN A 58 -2.82 -9.92 3.00
N GLY A 59 -2.36 -8.73 2.61
CA GLY A 59 -1.26 -8.54 1.67
C GLY A 59 -1.50 -9.15 0.28
N PRO A 60 -2.61 -8.80 -0.41
CA PRO A 60 -2.85 -9.28 -1.76
C PRO A 60 -1.73 -8.86 -2.72
N SER A 61 -1.40 -9.74 -3.67
CA SER A 61 -0.60 -9.45 -4.84
C SER A 61 -1.07 -10.31 -6.01
N LEU A 62 -1.36 -9.71 -7.15
CA LEU A 62 -2.03 -10.34 -8.27
C LEU A 62 -1.17 -10.23 -9.53
N ILE A 63 -0.94 -11.35 -10.20
CA ILE A 63 -0.34 -11.37 -11.53
C ILE A 63 -1.30 -12.03 -12.53
N ARG A 64 -1.24 -11.58 -13.78
CA ARG A 64 -1.65 -12.41 -14.91
C ARG A 64 -0.58 -13.47 -15.11
N VAL A 65 -0.99 -14.74 -15.26
CA VAL A 65 -0.04 -15.83 -15.47
C VAL A 65 0.64 -15.64 -16.82
N PRO A 66 1.99 -15.61 -16.88
CA PRO A 66 2.72 -15.38 -18.13
C PRO A 66 2.59 -16.55 -19.10
N GLU A 67 2.66 -16.26 -20.40
CA GLU A 67 2.46 -17.25 -21.47
C GLU A 67 3.53 -18.36 -21.51
N TRP A 68 4.69 -18.16 -20.90
CA TRP A 68 5.74 -19.19 -20.84
C TRP A 68 5.46 -20.28 -19.81
N ILE A 69 4.49 -20.10 -18.92
CA ILE A 69 4.13 -21.10 -17.93
C ILE A 69 3.23 -22.12 -18.62
N GLU A 70 3.78 -23.31 -18.84
CA GLU A 70 3.03 -24.45 -19.35
C GLU A 70 2.05 -24.94 -18.27
N GLU A 71 0.83 -25.28 -18.67
CA GLU A 71 -0.23 -25.82 -17.79
C GLU A 71 -0.53 -24.95 -16.54
N PRO A 72 -0.88 -23.66 -16.71
CA PRO A 72 -1.20 -22.80 -15.58
C PRO A 72 -2.48 -23.26 -14.87
N LEU A 73 -2.57 -23.06 -13.55
CA LEU A 73 -3.77 -23.42 -12.78
C LEU A 73 -5.00 -22.58 -13.21
N GLY A 74 -4.77 -21.38 -13.71
CA GLY A 74 -5.77 -20.46 -14.26
C GLY A 74 -5.10 -19.21 -14.86
N LYS A 75 -5.90 -18.31 -15.43
CA LYS A 75 -5.39 -17.07 -16.06
C LYS A 75 -4.68 -16.10 -15.10
N TYR A 76 -5.08 -16.09 -13.82
CA TYR A 76 -4.54 -15.19 -12.80
C TYR A 76 -4.12 -15.94 -11.54
N TYR A 77 -3.02 -15.51 -10.94
CA TYR A 77 -2.54 -15.96 -9.63
C TYR A 77 -2.60 -14.80 -8.63
N LEU A 78 -3.30 -15.03 -7.51
CA LEU A 78 -3.43 -14.11 -6.39
C LEU A 78 -2.73 -14.69 -5.16
N TYR A 79 -1.66 -14.02 -4.76
CA TYR A 79 -0.88 -14.33 -3.57
C TYR A 79 -1.38 -13.50 -2.40
N PHE A 80 -1.41 -14.10 -1.21
CA PHE A 80 -1.79 -13.43 0.03
C PHE A 80 -1.23 -14.21 1.22
N ALA A 81 -1.29 -13.63 2.42
CA ALA A 81 -0.70 -14.22 3.60
C ALA A 81 -1.59 -14.06 4.83
N ASP A 82 -1.21 -14.78 5.88
CA ASP A 82 -1.64 -14.52 7.24
C ASP A 82 -0.53 -13.66 7.87
N HIS A 83 -0.91 -12.67 8.66
CA HIS A 83 -0.01 -11.74 9.32
C HIS A 83 1.12 -12.42 10.10
N LYS A 84 0.82 -13.55 10.73
CA LYS A 84 1.79 -14.38 11.45
C LYS A 84 1.83 -15.81 10.88
N GLY A 85 1.61 -15.93 9.57
CA GLY A 85 1.56 -17.21 8.85
C GLY A 85 2.92 -17.83 8.57
N SER A 86 2.92 -19.16 8.42
CA SER A 86 4.11 -19.94 8.08
C SER A 86 4.33 -20.12 6.58
N TYR A 87 3.49 -19.56 5.72
CA TYR A 87 3.60 -19.69 4.27
C TYR A 87 2.79 -18.63 3.50
N ILE A 88 3.16 -18.42 2.24
CA ILE A 88 2.41 -17.59 1.30
C ILE A 88 1.35 -18.44 0.61
N ARG A 89 0.11 -17.98 0.63
CA ARG A 89 -1.04 -18.66 0.01
C ARG A 89 -1.17 -18.26 -1.44
N LEU A 90 -1.80 -19.14 -2.22
CA LEU A 90 -2.11 -18.91 -3.63
C LEU A 90 -3.57 -19.25 -3.92
N ALA A 91 -4.27 -18.31 -4.54
CA ALA A 91 -5.52 -18.55 -5.22
C ALA A 91 -5.33 -18.35 -6.73
N TYR A 92 -6.14 -19.03 -7.53
CA TYR A 92 -6.14 -18.91 -8.98
C TYR A 92 -7.56 -18.83 -9.55
N ALA A 93 -7.71 -18.13 -10.67
CA ALA A 93 -8.98 -17.97 -11.37
C ALA A 93 -8.75 -17.61 -12.84
N ASP A 94 -9.78 -17.81 -13.67
CA ASP A 94 -9.79 -17.37 -15.07
C ASP A 94 -10.40 -15.98 -15.29
N ALA A 95 -10.99 -15.41 -14.23
CA ALA A 95 -11.56 -14.07 -14.21
C ALA A 95 -11.25 -13.37 -12.88
N LEU A 96 -11.03 -12.05 -12.92
CA LEU A 96 -10.73 -11.24 -11.73
C LEU A 96 -11.85 -11.27 -10.67
N THR A 97 -13.10 -11.48 -11.10
CA THR A 97 -14.27 -11.64 -10.21
C THR A 97 -14.45 -13.07 -9.70
N GLY A 98 -13.54 -13.98 -10.05
CA GLY A 98 -13.63 -15.40 -9.74
C GLY A 98 -14.54 -16.20 -10.68
N PRO A 99 -14.91 -17.44 -10.32
CA PRO A 99 -14.66 -18.07 -9.02
C PRO A 99 -13.17 -18.31 -8.78
N TRP A 100 -12.70 -17.96 -7.57
CA TRP A 100 -11.34 -18.23 -7.13
C TRP A 100 -11.25 -19.61 -6.49
N LYS A 101 -10.19 -20.37 -6.83
CA LYS A 101 -9.86 -21.65 -6.22
C LYS A 101 -8.55 -21.50 -5.44
N ILE A 102 -8.42 -22.24 -4.34
CA ILE A 102 -7.22 -22.21 -3.51
C ILE A 102 -6.28 -23.34 -3.92
N HIS A 103 -5.01 -23.01 -4.11
CA HIS A 103 -3.95 -24.00 -4.14
C HIS A 103 -3.51 -24.25 -2.68
N ALA A 104 -4.14 -25.24 -2.04
CA ALA A 104 -4.02 -25.47 -0.59
C ALA A 104 -2.58 -25.60 -0.05
N PRO A 105 -1.61 -26.20 -0.77
CA PRO A 105 -0.22 -26.20 -0.32
C PRO A 105 0.40 -24.80 -0.19
N GLY A 106 -0.12 -23.80 -0.89
CA GLY A 106 0.50 -22.48 -1.02
C GLY A 106 1.77 -22.52 -1.87
N THR A 107 2.65 -21.52 -1.68
CA THR A 107 3.84 -21.34 -2.52
C THR A 107 5.10 -21.40 -1.67
N LEU A 108 5.58 -20.25 -1.18
CA LEU A 108 6.76 -20.16 -0.33
C LEU A 108 6.40 -20.53 1.11
N GLN A 109 7.14 -21.48 1.68
CA GLN A 109 7.03 -21.93 3.07
C GLN A 109 8.13 -21.31 3.93
N LEU A 110 7.84 -21.03 5.20
CA LEU A 110 8.80 -20.50 6.17
C LEU A 110 10.05 -21.39 6.26
N TYR A 111 9.89 -22.72 6.24
CA TYR A 111 11.01 -23.67 6.31
C TYR A 111 11.90 -23.67 5.07
N GLN A 112 11.46 -23.06 3.96
CA GLN A 112 12.26 -22.86 2.75
C GLN A 112 13.05 -21.55 2.79
N THR A 113 13.00 -20.81 3.90
CA THR A 113 13.68 -19.53 4.08
C THR A 113 14.73 -19.60 5.19
N GLY A 114 15.70 -18.69 5.16
CA GLY A 114 16.66 -18.52 6.26
C GLY A 114 16.10 -17.82 7.52
N PHE A 115 14.78 -17.64 7.65
CA PHE A 115 14.19 -17.10 8.88
C PHE A 115 14.13 -18.16 10.00
N PRO A 116 14.06 -17.74 11.27
CA PRO A 116 13.82 -18.64 12.39
C PRO A 116 12.57 -19.51 12.16
N GLN A 117 12.63 -20.77 12.59
CA GLN A 117 11.52 -21.72 12.46
C GLN A 117 10.71 -21.87 13.75
N GLN A 118 11.24 -21.36 14.86
CA GLN A 118 10.63 -21.43 16.18
C GLN A 118 10.77 -20.07 16.88
N PRO A 119 9.81 -19.71 17.77
CA PRO A 119 9.93 -18.52 18.59
C PRO A 119 11.24 -18.52 19.37
N GLN A 120 11.88 -17.35 19.42
CA GLN A 120 13.13 -17.19 20.17
C GLN A 120 12.83 -16.82 21.62
N ASP A 121 13.52 -17.46 22.56
CA ASP A 121 13.39 -17.16 23.98
C ASP A 121 13.99 -15.79 24.31
N LEU A 122 13.28 -15.03 25.14
CA LEU A 122 13.72 -13.74 25.66
C LEU A 122 13.69 -13.76 27.19
N SER A 123 14.80 -13.40 27.82
CA SER A 123 14.78 -13.08 29.25
C SER A 123 13.89 -11.85 29.52
N PRO A 124 13.38 -11.68 30.75
CA PRO A 124 12.59 -10.49 31.10
C PRO A 124 13.30 -9.17 30.82
N ALA A 125 14.62 -9.11 31.01
CA ALA A 125 15.42 -7.92 30.71
C ALA A 125 15.47 -7.61 29.21
N GLN A 126 15.66 -8.63 28.36
CA GLN A 126 15.65 -8.46 26.91
C GLN A 126 14.27 -8.04 26.39
N LEU A 127 13.21 -8.65 26.92
CA LEU A 127 11.83 -8.28 26.56
C LEU A 127 11.53 -6.83 26.93
N ASN A 128 11.89 -6.39 28.13
CA ASN A 128 11.68 -5.00 28.55
C ASN A 128 12.50 -4.01 27.70
N ALA A 129 13.75 -4.35 27.36
CA ALA A 129 14.56 -3.51 26.48
C ALA A 129 13.94 -3.36 25.08
N LEU A 130 13.35 -4.44 24.53
CA LEU A 130 12.62 -4.37 23.27
C LEU A 130 11.36 -3.50 23.41
N LYS A 131 10.56 -3.69 24.46
CA LYS A 131 9.36 -2.86 24.70
C LYS A 131 9.70 -1.37 24.74
N GLU A 132 10.75 -0.98 25.46
CA GLU A 132 11.21 0.42 25.50
C GLU A 132 11.65 0.94 24.13
N LYS A 133 12.34 0.11 23.34
CA LYS A 133 12.70 0.46 21.95
C LYS A 133 11.45 0.73 21.09
N PHE A 134 10.42 -0.10 21.21
CA PHE A 134 9.17 0.11 20.46
C PHE A 134 8.43 1.37 20.94
N ARG A 135 8.39 1.64 22.25
CA ARG A 135 7.82 2.87 22.80
C ARG A 135 8.50 4.12 22.26
N ALA A 136 9.83 4.11 22.17
CA ALA A 136 10.61 5.19 21.55
C ALA A 136 10.28 5.40 20.07
N MET A 137 9.75 4.37 19.38
CA MET A 137 9.25 4.44 18.00
C MET A 137 7.75 4.78 17.92
N GLY A 138 7.10 5.07 19.06
CA GLY A 138 5.68 5.41 19.14
C GLY A 138 4.75 4.19 19.11
N VAL A 139 5.24 3.01 19.45
CA VAL A 139 4.48 1.75 19.46
C VAL A 139 4.50 1.16 20.87
N ASP A 140 3.36 1.13 21.55
CA ASP A 140 3.26 0.46 22.85
C ASP A 140 2.80 -0.98 22.68
N VAL A 141 3.75 -1.92 22.67
CA VAL A 141 3.47 -3.35 22.46
C VAL A 141 2.59 -3.92 23.58
N ASP A 142 2.66 -3.35 24.79
CA ASP A 142 1.81 -3.75 25.91
C ASP A 142 0.32 -3.38 25.72
N SER A 143 0.01 -2.49 24.77
CA SER A 143 -1.36 -2.11 24.41
C SER A 143 -2.02 -3.08 23.42
N PHE A 144 -1.26 -4.04 22.87
CA PHE A 144 -1.80 -4.98 21.89
C PHE A 144 -2.76 -5.98 22.55
N PRO A 145 -3.75 -6.50 21.80
CA PRO A 145 -4.75 -7.43 22.33
C PRO A 145 -4.20 -8.85 22.58
N HIS A 146 -2.88 -9.05 22.51
CA HIS A 146 -2.21 -10.34 22.66
C HIS A 146 -0.83 -10.18 23.31
N ASP A 147 -0.24 -11.31 23.69
CA ASP A 147 1.04 -11.38 24.38
C ASP A 147 2.17 -10.67 23.61
N PRO A 148 2.81 -9.64 24.20
CA PRO A 148 3.96 -8.95 23.63
C PRO A 148 5.12 -9.89 23.27
N LEU A 149 5.36 -10.94 24.07
CA LEU A 149 6.40 -11.91 23.76
C LEU A 149 6.08 -12.61 22.44
N LYS A 150 4.86 -13.15 22.33
CA LYS A 150 4.36 -13.78 21.09
C LYS A 150 4.43 -12.83 19.90
N GLU A 151 4.03 -11.57 20.07
CA GLU A 151 4.09 -10.58 18.98
C GLU A 151 5.51 -10.41 18.42
N LEU A 152 6.49 -10.33 19.32
CA LEU A 152 7.88 -10.03 19.00
C LEU A 152 8.64 -11.27 18.51
N THR A 153 8.23 -12.48 18.87
CA THR A 153 9.03 -13.70 18.63
C THR A 153 8.39 -14.69 17.67
N THR A 154 7.11 -14.59 17.33
CA THR A 154 6.45 -15.55 16.41
C THR A 154 7.07 -15.47 15.02
N PRO A 155 7.77 -16.52 14.55
CA PRO A 155 8.33 -16.51 13.20
C PRO A 155 7.22 -16.60 12.15
N HIS A 156 7.37 -15.85 11.07
CA HIS A 156 6.38 -15.76 10.01
C HIS A 156 7.01 -15.24 8.72
N ILE A 157 6.29 -15.45 7.61
CA ILE A 157 6.50 -14.76 6.35
C ILE A 157 5.17 -14.23 5.81
N ALA A 158 5.17 -13.00 5.30
CA ALA A 158 3.94 -12.32 4.92
C ALA A 158 4.15 -11.17 3.90
N SER A 159 3.02 -10.57 3.51
CA SER A 159 2.91 -9.41 2.60
C SER A 159 3.67 -9.59 1.30
N PRO A 160 3.33 -10.61 0.49
CA PRO A 160 3.97 -10.86 -0.78
C PRO A 160 3.72 -9.70 -1.75
N ASP A 161 4.74 -9.33 -2.51
CA ASP A 161 4.72 -8.42 -3.65
C ASP A 161 5.32 -9.15 -4.86
N VAL A 162 4.47 -9.64 -5.74
CA VAL A 162 4.84 -10.55 -6.83
C VAL A 162 4.84 -9.82 -8.16
N HIS A 163 5.93 -10.00 -8.91
CA HIS A 163 6.18 -9.37 -10.19
C HIS A 163 6.64 -10.38 -11.22
N VAL A 164 6.23 -10.14 -12.46
CA VAL A 164 6.64 -10.95 -13.62
C VAL A 164 7.84 -10.26 -14.27
N ASP A 165 8.97 -10.94 -14.30
CA ASP A 165 10.17 -10.54 -15.03
C ASP A 165 10.16 -11.24 -16.39
N HIS A 166 9.58 -10.56 -17.39
CA HIS A 166 9.40 -11.10 -18.74
C HIS A 166 10.74 -11.37 -19.45
N ASP A 167 11.72 -10.49 -19.25
CA ASP A 167 13.01 -10.56 -19.93
C ASP A 167 13.79 -11.82 -19.52
N ASN A 168 13.69 -12.19 -18.24
CA ASN A 168 14.38 -13.37 -17.69
C ASN A 168 13.46 -14.58 -17.51
N ARG A 169 12.18 -14.49 -17.92
CA ARG A 169 11.15 -15.53 -17.79
C ARG A 169 11.08 -16.13 -16.39
N ARG A 170 10.99 -15.25 -15.40
CA ARG A 170 10.90 -15.62 -13.98
C ARG A 170 9.89 -14.74 -13.26
N ILE A 171 9.50 -15.17 -12.08
CA ILE A 171 8.60 -14.48 -11.17
C ILE A 171 9.38 -14.15 -9.91
N LEU A 172 9.33 -12.90 -9.49
CA LEU A 172 9.96 -12.40 -8.28
C LEU A 172 8.88 -12.17 -7.23
N MET A 173 9.12 -12.61 -5.99
CA MET A 173 8.26 -12.32 -4.85
C MET A 173 9.10 -11.63 -3.77
N TYR A 174 8.82 -10.37 -3.51
CA TYR A 174 9.31 -9.70 -2.30
C TYR A 174 8.36 -10.05 -1.16
N TYR A 175 8.89 -10.42 -0.01
CA TYR A 175 8.11 -10.79 1.16
C TYR A 175 8.90 -10.45 2.40
N HIS A 176 8.22 -10.19 3.52
CA HIS A 176 8.91 -9.96 4.78
C HIS A 176 8.79 -11.16 5.70
N GLY A 177 9.73 -11.24 6.65
CA GLY A 177 9.67 -12.18 7.75
C GLY A 177 10.42 -11.69 8.97
N LEU A 178 10.22 -12.40 10.09
CA LEU A 178 10.86 -12.09 11.37
C LEU A 178 12.29 -12.62 11.37
N LYS A 179 13.30 -11.74 11.28
CA LYS A 179 14.73 -12.12 11.34
C LYS A 179 15.19 -12.44 12.76
N ALA A 180 14.76 -11.62 13.70
CA ALA A 180 15.12 -11.65 15.12
C ALA A 180 13.99 -10.99 15.92
N PRO A 181 13.98 -11.00 17.25
CA PRO A 181 12.82 -10.59 18.02
C PRO A 181 12.50 -9.10 17.79
N GLY A 182 11.29 -8.82 17.33
CA GLY A 182 10.87 -7.47 16.93
C GLY A 182 11.58 -6.89 15.69
N GLN A 183 12.42 -7.67 15.01
CA GLN A 183 13.13 -7.24 13.81
C GLN A 183 12.62 -8.02 12.60
N GLN A 184 11.83 -7.34 11.78
CA GLN A 184 11.37 -7.88 10.52
C GLN A 184 12.09 -7.20 9.36
N VAL A 185 12.34 -7.96 8.28
CA VAL A 185 13.04 -7.49 7.08
C VAL A 185 12.38 -8.07 5.83
N THR A 186 12.55 -7.40 4.69
CA THR A 186 12.14 -7.93 3.39
C THR A 186 13.27 -8.75 2.76
N ARG A 187 12.91 -9.86 2.11
CA ARG A 187 13.76 -10.66 1.22
C ARG A 187 13.02 -10.89 -0.11
N VAL A 188 13.73 -11.46 -1.09
CA VAL A 188 13.14 -11.83 -2.39
C VAL A 188 13.26 -13.33 -2.63
N ALA A 189 12.23 -13.93 -3.21
CA ALA A 189 12.24 -15.28 -3.73
C ALA A 189 11.99 -15.29 -5.24
N VAL A 190 12.52 -16.31 -5.93
CA VAL A 190 12.43 -16.45 -7.39
C VAL A 190 11.73 -17.75 -7.75
N SER A 191 10.88 -17.72 -8.76
CA SER A 191 10.16 -18.87 -9.29
C SER A 191 10.12 -18.82 -10.83
N ASN A 192 9.98 -19.96 -11.50
CA ASN A 192 9.74 -20.03 -12.94
C ASN A 192 8.27 -20.36 -13.27
N ASP A 193 7.51 -20.90 -12.31
CA ASP A 193 6.14 -21.41 -12.45
C ASP A 193 5.10 -20.61 -11.63
N GLY A 194 5.54 -19.66 -10.81
CA GLY A 194 4.68 -18.87 -9.92
C GLY A 194 4.13 -19.66 -8.73
N ILE A 195 4.61 -20.88 -8.49
CA ILE A 195 4.16 -21.76 -7.41
C ILE A 195 5.35 -22.15 -6.53
N SER A 196 6.40 -22.67 -7.16
CA SER A 196 7.61 -23.16 -6.51
C SER A 196 8.63 -22.03 -6.42
N PHE A 197 8.74 -21.40 -5.25
CA PHE A 197 9.68 -20.30 -5.00
C PHE A 197 10.94 -20.75 -4.26
N THR A 198 12.09 -20.22 -4.68
CA THR A 198 13.36 -20.34 -3.98
C THR A 198 13.73 -19.01 -3.35
N SER A 199 13.82 -18.98 -2.02
CA SER A 199 14.19 -17.78 -1.27
C SER A 199 15.68 -17.43 -1.40
N ARG A 200 15.99 -16.13 -1.37
CA ARG A 200 17.35 -15.62 -1.17
C ARG A 200 17.50 -15.08 0.26
N ASP A 201 18.73 -15.13 0.78
CA ASP A 201 19.01 -14.78 2.17
C ASP A 201 19.37 -13.32 2.43
N GLU A 202 19.55 -12.52 1.38
CA GLU A 202 19.90 -11.11 1.51
C GLU A 202 18.72 -10.29 2.05
N ASP A 203 18.95 -9.51 3.09
CA ASP A 203 17.96 -8.59 3.63
C ASP A 203 17.95 -7.31 2.79
N LEU A 204 16.83 -7.04 2.11
CA LEU A 204 16.72 -5.96 1.13
C LEU A 204 16.31 -4.62 1.77
N GLY A 205 15.65 -4.67 2.93
CA GLY A 205 15.25 -3.47 3.65
C GLY A 205 14.06 -3.69 4.58
N LYS A 206 13.30 -2.60 4.82
CA LYS A 206 12.12 -2.63 5.69
C LYS A 206 11.00 -3.49 5.10
N THR A 207 10.04 -3.83 5.97
CA THR A 207 8.88 -4.68 5.65
C THR A 207 7.87 -3.99 4.74
N TYR A 208 6.96 -4.79 4.16
CA TYR A 208 5.91 -4.33 3.24
C TYR A 208 6.45 -3.59 2.01
N MET A 209 7.56 -4.06 1.44
CA MET A 209 8.07 -3.52 0.18
C MET A 209 7.07 -3.75 -0.96
N ARG A 210 6.78 -2.69 -1.70
CA ARG A 210 6.15 -2.71 -3.02
C ARG A 210 7.13 -2.17 -4.05
N THR A 211 7.38 -2.91 -5.11
CA THR A 211 8.38 -2.56 -6.12
C THR A 211 7.77 -2.05 -7.42
N PHE A 212 8.55 -1.25 -8.15
CA PHE A 212 8.20 -0.77 -9.49
C PHE A 212 9.45 -0.45 -10.29
N ALA A 213 9.39 -0.64 -11.61
CA ALA A 213 10.48 -0.29 -12.51
C ALA A 213 10.44 1.20 -12.89
N HIS A 214 11.58 1.88 -12.86
CA HIS A 214 11.74 3.24 -13.35
C HIS A 214 13.20 3.50 -13.77
N ARG A 215 13.40 4.03 -14.98
CA ARG A 215 14.73 4.36 -15.55
C ARG A 215 15.74 3.21 -15.46
N GLU A 216 15.34 2.02 -15.94
CA GLU A 216 16.17 0.80 -15.95
C GLU A 216 16.63 0.32 -14.56
N GLN A 217 16.01 0.83 -13.50
CA GLN A 217 16.26 0.43 -12.12
C GLN A 217 14.96 -0.03 -11.46
N THR A 218 15.09 -0.83 -10.40
CA THR A 218 13.98 -1.23 -9.56
C THR A 218 13.93 -0.32 -8.33
N PHE A 219 12.80 0.33 -8.12
CA PHE A 219 12.52 1.08 -6.91
C PHE A 219 11.59 0.29 -6.00
N ALA A 220 11.66 0.55 -4.70
CA ALA A 220 10.74 -0.02 -3.72
C ALA A 220 10.24 1.04 -2.74
N LEU A 221 8.95 0.99 -2.39
CA LEU A 221 8.37 1.71 -1.26
C LEU A 221 8.07 0.70 -0.15
N ALA A 222 8.68 0.88 1.03
CA ALA A 222 8.46 0.03 2.20
C ALA A 222 7.80 0.84 3.33
N MET A 223 7.13 0.18 4.27
CA MET A 223 6.52 0.86 5.42
C MET A 223 7.59 1.59 6.29
N PRO A 224 7.32 2.82 6.80
CA PRO A 224 6.14 3.67 6.58
C PRO A 224 6.47 4.76 5.54
N GLY A 225 6.78 4.36 4.30
CA GLY A 225 7.09 5.28 3.21
C GLY A 225 8.58 5.44 2.88
N GLN A 226 9.40 4.47 3.25
CA GLN A 226 10.83 4.45 2.93
C GLN A 226 11.04 4.04 1.47
N ILE A 227 11.69 4.90 0.67
CA ILE A 227 12.10 4.54 -0.69
C ILE A 227 13.44 3.81 -0.66
N TYR A 228 13.57 2.84 -1.56
CA TYR A 228 14.82 2.17 -1.92
C TYR A 228 14.99 2.10 -3.43
N ARG A 229 16.22 1.85 -3.89
CA ARG A 229 16.55 1.62 -5.30
C ARG A 229 17.56 0.48 -5.43
N SER A 230 17.43 -0.33 -6.46
CA SER A 230 18.38 -1.39 -6.84
C SER A 230 18.53 -1.40 -8.36
N GLU A 231 19.72 -1.73 -8.85
CA GLU A 231 19.97 -1.89 -10.28
C GLU A 231 19.24 -3.09 -10.87
N ASP A 232 19.28 -4.25 -10.20
CA ASP A 232 18.72 -5.51 -10.70
C ASP A 232 17.43 -5.95 -9.99
N GLY A 233 17.02 -5.22 -8.95
CA GLY A 233 15.84 -5.53 -8.16
C GLY A 233 15.99 -6.78 -7.28
N ILE A 234 17.15 -7.41 -7.22
CA ILE A 234 17.38 -8.67 -6.48
C ILE A 234 18.26 -8.45 -5.26
N ARG A 235 19.20 -7.50 -5.33
CA ARG A 235 20.20 -7.25 -4.30
C ARG A 235 20.53 -5.76 -4.19
N ASN A 236 21.30 -5.41 -3.17
CA ASN A 236 21.92 -4.09 -3.00
C ASN A 236 20.92 -2.94 -3.09
N PHE A 237 19.77 -3.06 -2.44
CA PHE A 237 18.82 -1.96 -2.33
C PHE A 237 19.41 -0.84 -1.48
N GLU A 238 19.72 0.29 -2.11
CA GLU A 238 20.16 1.50 -1.42
C GLU A 238 18.96 2.27 -0.84
N SER A 239 19.13 2.80 0.37
CA SER A 239 18.08 3.55 1.06
C SER A 239 18.03 5.00 0.58
N GLY A 240 16.83 5.48 0.29
CA GLY A 240 16.54 6.85 -0.14
C GLY A 240 15.83 7.71 0.90
N PRO A 241 15.13 8.77 0.46
CA PRO A 241 14.29 9.57 1.34
C PRO A 241 13.11 8.75 1.87
N ARG A 242 12.57 9.21 3.00
CA ARG A 242 11.27 8.76 3.51
C ARG A 242 10.23 9.76 3.06
N LEU A 243 9.27 9.29 2.29
CA LEU A 243 8.22 10.15 1.72
C LEU A 243 7.09 10.33 2.72
N PHE A 244 6.54 9.23 3.25
CA PHE A 244 5.35 9.30 4.11
C PHE A 244 5.65 9.46 5.60
N ASN A 245 4.62 9.87 6.33
CA ASN A 245 4.64 9.97 7.78
C ASN A 245 4.82 8.61 8.48
N LYS A 246 5.19 8.64 9.76
CA LYS A 246 5.50 7.44 10.56
C LYS A 246 4.33 6.43 10.67
N ASP A 247 3.09 6.88 10.46
CA ASP A 247 1.87 6.10 10.65
C ASP A 247 1.35 5.47 9.35
N MET A 248 1.95 5.76 8.18
CA MET A 248 1.68 5.02 6.96
C MET A 248 1.92 3.51 7.21
N ARG A 249 0.95 2.67 6.84
CA ARG A 249 1.03 1.22 7.05
C ARG A 249 1.25 0.47 5.75
N HIS A 250 0.21 0.38 4.93
CA HIS A 250 0.22 -0.41 3.71
C HIS A 250 0.24 0.48 2.49
N ALA A 251 0.81 -0.04 1.39
CA ALA A 251 0.87 0.63 0.11
C ALA A 251 0.55 -0.33 -1.03
N GLY A 252 -0.07 0.20 -2.08
CA GLY A 252 -0.20 -0.37 -3.41
C GLY A 252 0.23 0.68 -4.44
N LEU A 253 1.02 0.26 -5.42
CA LEU A 253 1.68 1.17 -6.35
C LEU A 253 1.14 1.00 -7.77
N LEU A 254 0.91 2.11 -8.45
CA LEU A 254 0.68 2.13 -9.90
C LEU A 254 1.54 3.23 -10.51
N LYS A 255 2.40 2.86 -11.46
CA LYS A 255 3.20 3.84 -12.21
C LYS A 255 2.57 4.08 -13.58
N ARG A 256 2.38 5.34 -13.94
CA ARG A 256 2.07 5.77 -15.31
C ARG A 256 3.01 6.89 -15.71
N ASN A 257 3.77 6.69 -16.78
CA ASN A 257 4.79 7.64 -17.23
C ASN A 257 5.71 8.05 -16.07
N ASN A 258 5.73 9.34 -15.74
CA ASN A 258 6.50 9.95 -14.65
C ASN A 258 5.66 10.22 -13.39
N THR A 259 4.51 9.57 -13.24
CA THR A 259 3.68 9.69 -12.03
C THR A 259 3.59 8.34 -11.34
N LEU A 260 3.91 8.30 -10.06
CA LEU A 260 3.65 7.18 -9.18
C LEU A 260 2.39 7.47 -8.34
N TYR A 261 1.37 6.66 -8.54
CA TYR A 261 0.14 6.65 -7.76
C TYR A 261 0.35 5.70 -6.58
N VAL A 262 0.25 6.22 -5.37
CA VAL A 262 0.42 5.45 -4.14
C VAL A 262 -0.92 5.37 -3.44
N PHE A 263 -1.55 4.20 -3.47
CA PHE A 263 -2.71 3.89 -2.65
C PHE A 263 -2.20 3.44 -1.28
N TRP A 264 -2.68 4.01 -0.19
CA TRP A 264 -2.11 3.73 1.12
C TRP A 264 -3.12 3.81 2.26
N THR A 265 -2.78 3.21 3.39
CA THR A 265 -3.56 3.28 4.64
C THR A 265 -2.69 3.78 5.80
N GLN A 266 -3.33 4.26 6.87
CA GLN A 266 -2.63 4.83 8.02
C GLN A 266 -3.14 4.23 9.33
N VAL A 267 -2.20 3.88 10.21
CA VAL A 267 -2.51 3.49 11.59
C VAL A 267 -3.22 4.62 12.32
N GLY A 268 -4.22 4.28 13.14
CA GLY A 268 -4.95 5.22 13.99
C GLY A 268 -6.10 5.95 13.30
N HIS A 269 -6.31 5.73 12.00
CA HIS A 269 -7.51 6.23 11.31
C HIS A 269 -8.79 5.54 11.81
N VAL A 270 -9.90 6.30 11.78
CA VAL A 270 -11.25 5.88 12.22
C VAL A 270 -12.29 6.23 11.13
N PRO A 271 -12.82 5.25 10.38
CA PRO A 271 -12.24 3.94 10.16
C PRO A 271 -10.88 4.04 9.44
N GLU A 272 -10.06 2.98 9.50
CA GLU A 272 -8.95 2.86 8.57
C GLU A 272 -9.50 2.69 7.14
N ARG A 273 -8.98 3.50 6.23
CA ARG A 273 -9.49 3.71 4.88
C ARG A 273 -8.34 3.88 3.91
N ILE A 274 -8.62 3.68 2.63
CA ILE A 274 -7.64 3.80 1.55
C ILE A 274 -7.60 5.24 1.07
N LEU A 275 -6.38 5.80 1.08
CA LEU A 275 -6.02 7.10 0.54
C LEU A 275 -5.24 6.92 -0.76
N LEU A 276 -5.12 8.00 -1.53
CA LEU A 276 -4.25 8.10 -2.70
C LEU A 276 -3.44 9.38 -2.64
N SER A 277 -2.14 9.26 -2.84
CA SER A 277 -1.24 10.37 -3.12
C SER A 277 -0.52 10.12 -4.44
N TYR A 278 -0.05 11.20 -5.08
CA TYR A 278 0.74 11.15 -6.31
C TYR A 278 2.17 11.60 -6.03
N ILE A 279 3.13 11.06 -6.75
CA ILE A 279 4.53 11.49 -6.72
C ILE A 279 4.98 11.72 -8.16
N ASP A 280 5.50 12.91 -8.45
CA ASP A 280 6.26 13.15 -9.69
C ASP A 280 7.64 12.48 -9.56
N ILE A 281 7.83 11.43 -10.35
CA ILE A 281 9.06 10.64 -10.39
C ILE A 281 9.98 11.03 -11.56
N SER A 282 9.72 12.15 -12.27
CA SER A 282 10.58 12.65 -13.34
C SER A 282 11.92 13.18 -12.84
N GLY A 283 11.95 13.75 -11.63
CA GLY A 283 13.16 14.31 -11.03
C GLY A 283 14.11 13.25 -10.44
N PRO A 284 15.24 13.69 -9.87
CA PRO A 284 16.08 12.83 -9.02
C PRO A 284 15.26 12.30 -7.83
N TRP A 285 15.38 11.00 -7.56
CA TRP A 285 14.63 10.32 -6.50
C TRP A 285 14.85 10.85 -5.08
N THR A 286 15.97 11.54 -4.85
CA THR A 286 16.26 12.23 -3.58
C THR A 286 15.34 13.44 -3.33
N GLY A 287 14.69 13.96 -4.37
CA GLY A 287 13.75 15.08 -4.30
C GLY A 287 12.29 14.69 -4.54
N TRP A 288 11.98 13.40 -4.63
CA TRP A 288 10.59 12.94 -4.74
C TRP A 288 9.81 13.32 -3.48
N GLN A 289 8.54 13.68 -3.67
CA GLN A 289 7.61 14.02 -2.61
C GLN A 289 6.19 13.66 -3.01
N GLU A 290 5.40 13.18 -2.05
CA GLU A 290 3.99 12.88 -2.20
C GLU A 290 3.13 14.14 -2.14
N SER A 291 2.04 14.13 -2.91
CA SER A 291 0.97 15.12 -2.79
C SER A 291 0.16 14.93 -1.50
N GLU A 292 -0.63 15.94 -1.16
CA GLU A 292 -1.72 15.78 -0.20
C GLU A 292 -2.61 14.58 -0.57
N PRO A 293 -3.04 13.78 0.40
CA PRO A 293 -3.82 12.59 0.13
C PRO A 293 -5.29 12.92 -0.15
N VAL A 294 -5.86 12.20 -1.11
CA VAL A 294 -7.31 12.14 -1.32
C VAL A 294 -7.86 10.80 -0.84
N GLU A 295 -9.08 10.79 -0.31
CA GLU A 295 -9.72 9.55 0.08
C GLU A 295 -10.26 8.81 -1.13
N VAL A 296 -9.99 7.50 -1.21
CA VAL A 296 -10.38 6.63 -2.32
C VAL A 296 -11.53 5.70 -1.93
N LEU A 297 -11.39 5.03 -0.78
CA LEU A 297 -12.34 4.01 -0.37
C LEU A 297 -12.34 3.85 1.15
N ARG A 298 -13.54 3.78 1.73
CA ARG A 298 -13.79 3.41 3.13
C ARG A 298 -14.73 2.20 3.21
N PRO A 299 -14.79 1.49 4.35
CA PRO A 299 -15.80 0.44 4.55
C PRO A 299 -17.20 1.00 4.29
N GLY A 300 -17.98 0.33 3.44
CA GLY A 300 -19.34 0.73 3.08
C GLY A 300 -20.38 -0.38 3.23
N SER A 301 -19.96 -1.64 3.29
CA SER A 301 -20.83 -2.81 3.49
C SER A 301 -20.45 -3.59 4.75
N SER A 302 -21.36 -4.43 5.26
CA SER A 302 -21.09 -5.27 6.43
C SER A 302 -19.92 -6.22 6.22
N TRP A 303 -19.80 -6.85 5.05
CA TRP A 303 -18.65 -7.71 4.71
C TRP A 303 -17.31 -6.96 4.64
N GLU A 304 -17.33 -5.61 4.64
CA GLU A 304 -16.15 -4.76 4.74
C GLU A 304 -15.84 -4.30 6.17
N GLY A 305 -16.70 -4.63 7.13
CA GLY A 305 -16.61 -4.18 8.51
C GLY A 305 -17.38 -2.90 8.82
N ALA A 306 -18.17 -2.36 7.88
CA ALA A 306 -18.83 -1.05 8.06
C ALA A 306 -19.83 -1.03 9.24
N ASP A 307 -20.33 -2.19 9.65
CA ASP A 307 -21.23 -2.42 10.78
C ASP A 307 -20.51 -2.61 12.11
N ALA A 308 -19.19 -2.75 12.12
CA ALA A 308 -18.38 -2.82 13.34
C ALA A 308 -18.16 -1.42 13.96
N PRO A 309 -17.82 -1.35 15.26
CA PRO A 309 -17.53 -0.09 15.94
C PRO A 309 -16.46 0.76 15.23
N LEU A 310 -16.63 2.08 15.32
CA LEU A 310 -15.67 3.06 14.83
C LEU A 310 -14.55 3.25 15.85
N GLU A 311 -13.49 2.47 15.70
CA GLU A 311 -12.32 2.49 16.57
C GLU A 311 -11.04 2.77 15.78
N PRO A 312 -10.03 3.42 16.39
CA PRO A 312 -8.74 3.65 15.74
C PRO A 312 -8.03 2.32 15.50
N SER A 313 -7.46 2.17 14.31
CA SER A 313 -6.65 0.98 14.04
C SER A 313 -5.34 0.99 14.82
N ILE A 314 -4.92 -0.18 15.31
CA ILE A 314 -3.67 -0.36 16.05
C ILE A 314 -2.59 -0.99 15.17
N ARG A 315 -1.31 -0.68 15.43
CA ARG A 315 -0.18 -1.26 14.69
C ARG A 315 0.09 -2.71 15.11
N SER A 316 -0.77 -3.62 14.67
CA SER A 316 -0.59 -5.07 14.76
C SER A 316 -1.66 -5.78 13.93
N VAL A 317 -1.75 -7.10 14.11
CA VAL A 317 -2.83 -7.97 13.63
C VAL A 317 -4.18 -7.37 13.98
N ALA A 318 -5.11 -7.37 13.01
CA ALA A 318 -6.53 -7.14 13.30
C ALA A 318 -7.17 -8.48 13.66
N TYR A 319 -7.69 -8.60 14.88
CA TYR A 319 -8.46 -9.78 15.27
C TYR A 319 -9.94 -9.56 14.98
N GLY A 320 -10.51 -10.46 14.18
CA GLY A 320 -11.93 -10.51 13.91
C GLY A 320 -12.43 -9.38 13.01
N HIS A 321 -13.72 -9.11 13.14
CA HIS A 321 -14.48 -8.22 12.26
C HIS A 321 -14.41 -6.77 12.74
N VAL A 322 -13.67 -5.92 12.03
CA VAL A 322 -13.45 -4.51 12.42
C VAL A 322 -13.69 -3.53 11.27
N ASN A 323 -14.03 -2.27 11.57
CA ASN A 323 -14.37 -1.26 10.57
C ASN A 323 -13.13 -0.65 9.90
N GLN A 324 -12.44 -1.45 9.07
CA GLN A 324 -11.11 -1.11 8.55
C GLN A 324 -10.87 -1.74 7.16
N LEU A 325 -10.44 -0.93 6.18
CA LEU A 325 -9.82 -1.41 4.95
C LEU A 325 -8.30 -1.33 5.06
N ARG A 326 -7.59 -2.35 4.57
CA ARG A 326 -6.12 -2.49 4.66
C ARG A 326 -5.53 -2.98 3.33
N ASP A 327 -4.21 -3.09 3.27
CA ASP A 327 -3.39 -3.62 2.15
C ASP A 327 -3.94 -3.39 0.73
N PRO A 328 -3.96 -2.13 0.25
CA PRO A 328 -4.26 -1.88 -1.15
C PRO A 328 -3.20 -2.54 -2.05
N TYR A 329 -3.66 -3.18 -3.13
CA TYR A 329 -2.82 -3.65 -4.23
C TYR A 329 -3.48 -3.25 -5.55
N VAL A 330 -2.70 -2.74 -6.49
CA VAL A 330 -3.22 -2.23 -7.76
C VAL A 330 -2.79 -3.16 -8.89
N PHE A 331 -3.74 -3.53 -9.72
CA PHE A 331 -3.53 -4.35 -10.92
C PHE A 331 -4.08 -3.61 -12.13
N GLU A 332 -3.34 -3.58 -13.23
CA GLU A 332 -3.78 -2.96 -14.49
C GLU A 332 -3.73 -3.98 -15.62
N GLU A 333 -4.82 -4.07 -16.39
CA GLU A 333 -4.92 -4.93 -17.55
C GLU A 333 -5.88 -4.30 -18.58
N ASP A 334 -5.50 -4.34 -19.85
CA ASP A 334 -6.31 -3.84 -20.97
C ASP A 334 -6.84 -2.40 -20.75
N GLY A 335 -5.99 -1.54 -20.17
CA GLY A 335 -6.30 -0.13 -19.88
C GLY A 335 -7.27 0.07 -18.71
N ARG A 336 -7.59 -0.97 -17.94
CA ARG A 336 -8.46 -0.92 -16.76
C ARG A 336 -7.65 -1.10 -15.49
N THR A 337 -7.92 -0.26 -14.50
CA THR A 337 -7.27 -0.33 -13.18
C THR A 337 -8.19 -0.99 -12.17
N TYR A 338 -7.64 -1.92 -11.42
CA TYR A 338 -8.31 -2.67 -10.37
C TYR A 338 -7.57 -2.46 -9.05
N LEU A 339 -8.34 -2.21 -7.99
CA LEU A 339 -7.84 -2.13 -6.62
C LEU A 339 -8.32 -3.35 -5.86
N LEU A 340 -7.38 -4.19 -5.46
CA LEU A 340 -7.57 -5.21 -4.45
C LEU A 340 -7.28 -4.59 -3.07
N TYR A 341 -8.01 -5.02 -2.05
CA TYR A 341 -7.86 -4.48 -0.70
C TYR A 341 -8.34 -5.48 0.34
N THR A 342 -7.69 -5.48 1.50
CA THR A 342 -8.11 -6.30 2.63
C THR A 342 -9.32 -5.65 3.32
N VAL A 343 -10.27 -6.48 3.75
CA VAL A 343 -11.55 -6.04 4.31
C VAL A 343 -11.76 -6.49 5.74
N ALA A 344 -12.61 -5.75 6.47
CA ALA A 344 -12.97 -6.00 7.85
C ALA A 344 -11.75 -6.27 8.75
N GLY A 345 -10.70 -5.44 8.61
CA GLY A 345 -9.38 -5.68 9.20
C GLY A 345 -8.54 -6.58 8.31
N GLU A 346 -8.45 -7.86 8.66
CA GLU A 346 -7.64 -8.89 7.99
C GLU A 346 -8.48 -10.15 7.72
N SER A 347 -9.73 -9.97 7.27
CA SER A 347 -10.73 -11.06 7.22
C SER A 347 -11.07 -11.53 5.79
N GLY A 348 -10.52 -10.89 4.76
CA GLY A 348 -10.76 -11.23 3.36
C GLY A 348 -10.19 -10.22 2.39
N ILE A 349 -10.32 -10.47 1.08
CA ILE A 349 -9.87 -9.55 0.02
C ILE A 349 -11.06 -9.17 -0.85
N GLY A 350 -11.29 -7.87 -1.02
CA GLY A 350 -12.23 -7.28 -1.97
C GLY A 350 -11.54 -6.83 -3.26
N ILE A 351 -12.34 -6.53 -4.29
CA ILE A 351 -11.86 -5.97 -5.55
C ILE A 351 -12.82 -4.88 -6.07
N ALA A 352 -12.24 -3.78 -6.56
CA ALA A 352 -12.96 -2.67 -7.16
C ALA A 352 -12.30 -2.24 -8.47
N ALA A 353 -13.08 -1.75 -9.43
CA ALA A 353 -12.55 -0.97 -10.53
C ALA A 353 -12.27 0.46 -10.05
N VAL A 354 -11.16 1.03 -10.50
CA VAL A 354 -10.78 2.41 -10.21
C VAL A 354 -10.63 3.16 -11.52
N GLN A 355 -11.32 4.28 -11.64
CA GLN A 355 -11.06 5.28 -12.68
C GLN A 355 -10.26 6.38 -12.04
N LEU A 356 -8.99 6.43 -12.41
CA LEU A 356 -8.13 7.54 -12.07
C LEU A 356 -8.46 8.71 -12.99
N PRO A 357 -8.32 9.96 -12.49
CA PRO A 357 -8.43 11.13 -13.34
C PRO A 357 -7.53 10.97 -14.56
N ASN A 358 -8.03 11.33 -15.73
CA ASN A 358 -7.22 11.31 -16.95
C ASN A 358 -5.96 12.12 -16.67
N SER A 359 -4.79 11.50 -16.88
CA SER A 359 -3.54 12.24 -16.98
C SER A 359 -3.77 13.31 -18.04
N VAL A 360 -3.76 14.57 -17.63
CA VAL A 360 -3.85 15.70 -18.55
C VAL A 360 -2.73 15.57 -19.59
N SER A 361 -3.04 16.02 -20.81
CA SER A 361 -2.29 15.98 -22.06
C SER A 361 -0.81 16.42 -21.96
N GLU A 362 -0.08 16.22 -23.07
CA GLU A 362 1.36 16.43 -23.35
C GLU A 362 2.12 17.62 -22.70
N ASP A 363 1.46 18.52 -21.97
CA ASP A 363 2.05 19.70 -21.33
C ASP A 363 2.54 19.47 -19.89
N GLY A 364 2.45 18.24 -19.38
CA GLY A 364 3.30 17.78 -18.26
C GLY A 364 3.05 18.43 -16.89
N ILE A 365 1.93 19.12 -16.68
CA ILE A 365 1.56 19.67 -15.37
C ILE A 365 0.28 18.96 -14.89
N PRO A 366 0.34 18.15 -13.81
CA PRO A 366 -0.87 17.68 -13.16
C PRO A 366 -1.64 18.88 -12.56
N PRO A 367 -2.98 18.79 -12.46
CA PRO A 367 -3.85 19.88 -11.97
C PRO A 367 -3.52 20.40 -10.57
#